data_AF-A0A1Q3M7X8-F1
#
_entry.id   AF-A0A1Q3M7X8-F1
#
_cell.length_a   1.000
_cell.length_b   1.000
_cell.length_c   1.000
_cell.angle_alpha   90.00
_cell.angle_beta   90.00
_cell.angle_gamma   90.00
#
_symmetry.space_group_name_H-M   'P 1'
#
loop_
_entity.id
_entity.type
_entity.pdbx_description
1 polymer ?
#
loop_
_entity_poly.entity_id
_entity_poly.type
_entity_poly.pdbx_seq_one_letter_code
_entity_poly.pdbx_strand_id
1 'polypeptide(L)'
;MNNSKNKLLSHTLLLLGLIVPVQQVLSAESDFVKEGDAAYKPGNSIYDRWDKFYKIEQSQPIEAEKILLELGQLTPQDIKVWKSLTYLQIRLNKHNEAIQSVRKAEQLAPEDDQLKLQEAYLLNQQKRNKEALVIFKNLSTSSDAEIAAKSQQAVQNLSGSSVPSTFKDVYFAPSYESRYDDFIFPLKMRYGKNLDGGRAQVYGFVNLNRDTKSKGGVRPEIIDENAVTIGLGANYQPWQSIPIRAYLEVGGSYDLIDRNRDKFRESVVGGVTGYQEWYANPAIEQRTIWNDYFTDLYGNVASYSREDGKT
;
A
#
# COMPACT_ATOMS: atom_id res chain seq x y z
N MET A 1 -56.32 -29.02 -13.78
CA MET A 1 -55.37 -28.10 -13.12
C MET A 1 -54.07 -28.87 -12.92
N ASN A 2 -53.26 -28.98 -13.98
CA ASN A 2 -52.15 -28.11 -14.41
C ASN A 2 -50.80 -28.45 -13.76
N ASN A 3 -50.01 -29.14 -14.60
CA ASN A 3 -48.57 -29.31 -14.59
C ASN A 3 -47.77 -28.02 -14.35
N SER A 4 -46.56 -28.17 -13.80
CA SER A 4 -45.26 -27.73 -14.38
C SER A 4 -44.25 -27.48 -13.25
N LYS A 5 -43.26 -28.37 -13.04
CA LYS A 5 -41.86 -28.30 -13.55
C LYS A 5 -41.08 -27.01 -13.21
N ASN A 6 -39.97 -27.24 -12.48
CA ASN A 6 -38.63 -26.64 -12.63
C ASN A 6 -38.41 -25.15 -12.28
N LYS A 7 -37.63 -24.84 -11.24
CA LYS A 7 -36.16 -24.57 -11.30
C LYS A 7 -35.62 -23.98 -9.98
N LEU A 8 -34.38 -24.36 -9.64
CA LEU A 8 -33.48 -23.71 -8.68
C LEU A 8 -33.36 -22.20 -8.94
N LEU A 9 -33.02 -21.42 -7.88
CA LEU A 9 -32.05 -20.31 -7.82
C LEU A 9 -32.15 -19.69 -6.39
N SER A 10 -31.30 -20.10 -5.44
CA SER A 10 -30.12 -19.33 -4.99
C SER A 10 -30.42 -17.85 -4.69
N HIS A 11 -30.63 -17.52 -3.42
CA HIS A 11 -30.50 -16.13 -2.91
C HIS A 11 -29.43 -16.09 -1.82
N THR A 12 -28.19 -15.98 -2.31
CA THR A 12 -27.01 -15.53 -1.58
C THR A 12 -27.13 -14.02 -1.41
N LEU A 13 -27.17 -13.56 -0.15
CA LEU A 13 -27.31 -12.15 0.19
C LEU A 13 -25.94 -11.48 0.16
N LEU A 14 -25.46 -11.19 -1.05
CA LEU A 14 -24.17 -10.54 -1.31
C LEU A 14 -24.11 -9.14 -0.67
N LEU A 15 -23.31 -9.01 0.39
CA LEU A 15 -22.94 -7.72 0.97
C LEU A 15 -22.04 -6.98 -0.05
N LEU A 16 -22.62 -5.97 -0.69
CA LEU A 16 -21.96 -5.11 -1.68
C LEU A 16 -20.64 -4.55 -1.13
N GLY A 17 -19.53 -4.98 -1.72
CA GLY A 17 -18.40 -4.08 -1.90
C GLY A 17 -18.88 -2.94 -2.79
N LEU A 18 -18.98 -1.73 -2.22
CA LEU A 18 -19.16 -0.50 -2.99
C LEU A 18 -17.89 -0.26 -3.81
N ILE A 19 -17.76 -0.98 -4.92
CA ILE A 19 -17.23 -0.39 -6.14
C ILE A 19 -18.23 0.71 -6.45
N VAL A 20 -17.97 1.93 -5.98
CA VAL A 20 -18.69 3.06 -6.52
C VAL A 20 -18.33 3.04 -8.00
N PRO A 21 -19.28 2.77 -8.92
CA PRO A 21 -18.98 2.91 -10.33
C PRO A 21 -18.49 4.34 -10.50
N VAL A 22 -17.31 4.51 -11.10
CA VAL A 22 -16.70 5.83 -11.38
C VAL A 22 -17.70 6.78 -12.08
N GLN A 23 -18.74 6.22 -12.72
CA GLN A 23 -19.88 6.94 -13.27
C GLN A 23 -20.67 7.78 -12.24
N GLN A 24 -20.76 7.39 -10.97
CA GLN A 24 -21.54 8.12 -9.96
C GLN A 24 -20.76 9.22 -9.23
N VAL A 25 -19.42 9.14 -9.16
CA VAL A 25 -18.60 10.24 -8.62
C VAL A 25 -18.35 11.34 -9.66
N LEU A 26 -18.55 11.02 -10.95
CA LEU A 26 -18.42 11.92 -12.09
C LEU A 26 -19.77 12.50 -12.55
N SER A 27 -20.78 12.59 -11.68
CA SER A 27 -21.82 13.62 -11.89
C SER A 27 -21.21 14.98 -11.62
N ALA A 28 -20.28 15.40 -12.49
CA ALA A 28 -20.07 16.80 -12.76
C ALA A 28 -21.44 17.30 -13.22
N GLU A 29 -22.01 18.24 -12.48
CA GLU A 29 -23.10 19.05 -13.00
C GLU A 29 -22.71 19.44 -14.42
N SER A 30 -23.56 19.03 -15.34
CA SER A 30 -23.44 19.34 -16.74
C SER A 30 -23.77 20.82 -16.91
N ASP A 31 -22.89 21.69 -16.41
CA ASP A 31 -22.85 23.10 -16.77
C ASP A 31 -22.30 23.19 -18.20
N PHE A 32 -23.05 22.60 -19.12
CA PHE A 32 -22.91 22.85 -20.54
C PHE A 32 -23.14 24.35 -20.75
N VAL A 33 -22.16 24.98 -21.38
CA VAL A 33 -22.23 26.35 -21.87
C VAL A 33 -23.57 26.52 -22.58
N LYS A 34 -24.48 27.31 -21.98
CA LYS A 34 -25.69 27.76 -22.66
C LYS A 34 -25.26 28.53 -23.90
N GLU A 35 -25.91 28.22 -25.01
CA GLU A 35 -25.79 28.89 -26.30
C GLU A 35 -25.79 30.42 -26.11
N GLY A 36 -24.60 31.05 -26.10
CA GLY A 36 -24.50 32.45 -25.65
C GLY A 36 -23.12 33.06 -25.37
N ASP A 37 -22.00 32.32 -25.45
CA ASP A 37 -20.66 32.95 -25.39
C ASP A 37 -20.40 33.73 -26.69
N ALA A 38 -20.66 35.04 -26.64
CA ALA A 38 -20.75 36.00 -27.75
C ALA A 38 -19.47 36.22 -28.61
N ALA A 39 -18.48 35.34 -28.55
CA ALA A 39 -17.20 35.54 -29.24
C ALA A 39 -17.16 34.98 -30.67
N TYR A 40 -17.98 33.99 -31.02
CA TYR A 40 -17.82 33.30 -32.30
C TYR A 40 -19.15 33.01 -33.01
N LYS A 41 -19.27 33.52 -34.24
CA LYS A 41 -20.42 33.30 -35.14
C LYS A 41 -20.10 32.15 -36.12
N PRO A 42 -21.12 31.47 -36.69
CA PRO A 42 -20.93 30.52 -37.78
C PRO A 42 -20.04 31.10 -38.89
N GLY A 43 -19.06 30.31 -39.36
CA GLY A 43 -18.02 30.74 -40.31
C GLY A 43 -16.72 31.22 -39.65
N ASN A 44 -16.66 31.28 -38.32
CA ASN A 44 -15.40 31.39 -37.59
C ASN A 44 -14.78 30.00 -37.40
N SER A 45 -13.49 29.85 -37.72
CA SER A 45 -12.80 28.56 -37.67
C SER A 45 -12.79 27.88 -36.29
N ILE A 46 -12.86 28.65 -35.20
CA ILE A 46 -12.94 28.12 -33.82
C ILE A 46 -14.37 27.66 -33.53
N TYR A 47 -15.38 28.44 -33.92
CA TYR A 47 -16.80 28.07 -33.76
C TYR A 47 -17.12 26.79 -34.52
N ASP A 48 -16.77 26.73 -35.80
CA ASP A 48 -17.11 25.61 -36.68
C ASP A 48 -16.46 24.30 -36.16
N ARG A 49 -15.31 24.41 -35.49
CA ARG A 49 -14.64 23.27 -34.83
C ARG A 49 -15.35 22.81 -33.57
N TRP A 50 -15.74 23.73 -32.70
CA TRP A 50 -16.54 23.38 -31.52
C TRP A 50 -17.89 22.76 -31.91
N ASP A 51 -18.60 23.35 -32.89
CA ASP A 51 -19.85 22.80 -33.43
C ASP A 51 -19.65 21.38 -33.97
N LYS A 52 -18.59 21.16 -34.75
CA LYS A 52 -18.25 19.83 -35.26
C LYS A 52 -17.92 18.85 -34.12
N PHE A 53 -17.14 19.27 -33.13
CA PHE A 53 -16.79 18.45 -31.96
C PHE A 53 -18.05 17.94 -31.25
N TYR A 54 -18.99 18.82 -30.90
CA TYR A 54 -20.21 18.43 -30.18
C TYR A 54 -21.08 17.45 -30.97
N LYS A 55 -21.11 17.56 -32.30
CA LYS A 55 -21.86 16.63 -33.16
C LYS A 55 -21.27 15.23 -33.20
N ILE A 56 -19.95 15.10 -33.02
CA ILE A 56 -19.24 13.84 -33.24
C ILE A 56 -18.63 13.23 -31.98
N GLU A 57 -18.59 13.92 -30.85
CA GLU A 57 -17.86 13.47 -29.66
C GLU A 57 -18.33 12.12 -29.10
N GLN A 58 -19.60 11.78 -29.29
CA GLN A 58 -20.17 10.49 -28.86
C GLN A 58 -19.99 9.40 -29.93
N SER A 59 -20.10 9.74 -31.22
CA SER A 59 -20.12 8.77 -32.33
C SER A 59 -18.74 8.48 -32.91
N GLN A 60 -17.83 9.45 -32.87
CA GLN A 60 -16.49 9.40 -33.45
C GLN A 60 -15.46 10.03 -32.48
N PRO A 61 -15.23 9.42 -31.30
CA PRO A 61 -14.43 10.04 -30.24
C PRO A 61 -12.95 10.25 -30.62
N ILE A 62 -12.39 9.45 -31.52
CA ILE A 62 -11.01 9.62 -32.01
C ILE A 62 -10.89 10.88 -32.89
N GLU A 63 -11.84 11.10 -33.80
CA GLU A 63 -11.88 12.32 -34.62
C GLU A 63 -12.23 13.55 -33.78
N ALA A 64 -13.09 13.40 -32.78
CA ALA A 64 -13.39 14.45 -31.82
C ALA A 64 -12.14 14.91 -31.06
N GLU A 65 -11.27 13.97 -30.68
CA GLU A 65 -10.00 14.29 -30.00
C GLU A 65 -9.09 15.10 -30.91
N LYS A 66 -8.99 14.74 -32.18
CA LYS A 66 -8.22 15.50 -33.17
C LYS A 66 -8.71 16.94 -33.28
N ILE A 67 -10.02 17.16 -33.28
CA ILE A 67 -10.59 18.52 -33.29
C ILE A 67 -10.20 19.30 -32.03
N LEU A 68 -10.25 18.68 -30.86
CA LEU A 68 -9.83 19.32 -29.61
C LEU A 68 -8.33 19.63 -29.57
N LEU A 69 -7.48 18.78 -30.15
CA LEU A 69 -6.05 19.05 -30.29
C LEU A 69 -5.78 20.24 -31.21
N GLU A 70 -6.51 20.34 -32.34
CA GLU A 70 -6.44 21.50 -33.24
C GLU A 70 -6.94 22.78 -32.55
N LEU A 71 -8.03 22.70 -31.79
CA LEU A 71 -8.52 23.80 -30.95
C LEU A 71 -7.49 24.22 -29.90
N GLY A 72 -6.77 23.28 -29.28
CA GLY A 72 -5.74 23.58 -28.28
C GLY A 72 -4.54 24.31 -28.87
N GLN A 73 -4.23 24.08 -30.15
CA GLN A 73 -3.20 24.83 -30.87
C GLN A 73 -3.66 26.25 -31.22
N LEU A 74 -4.93 26.43 -31.62
CA LEU A 74 -5.49 27.73 -31.99
C LEU A 74 -5.81 28.60 -30.75
N THR A 75 -6.18 27.96 -29.65
CA THR A 75 -6.67 28.61 -28.42
C THR A 75 -6.00 28.01 -27.19
N PRO A 76 -4.66 28.16 -27.03
CA PRO A 76 -3.92 27.50 -25.95
C PRO A 76 -4.33 27.96 -24.55
N GLN A 77 -4.92 29.15 -24.43
CA GLN A 77 -5.42 29.71 -23.17
C GLN A 77 -6.90 29.43 -22.90
N ASP A 78 -7.60 28.72 -23.80
CA ASP A 78 -9.00 28.35 -23.57
C ASP A 78 -9.07 27.07 -22.70
N ILE A 79 -9.39 27.27 -21.42
CA ILE A 79 -9.54 26.18 -20.46
C ILE A 79 -10.60 25.16 -20.87
N LYS A 80 -11.64 25.57 -21.62
CA LYS A 80 -12.70 24.67 -22.09
C LYS A 80 -12.12 23.56 -22.95
N VAL A 81 -11.16 23.89 -23.83
CA VAL A 81 -10.47 22.91 -24.66
C VAL A 81 -9.78 21.85 -23.81
N TRP A 82 -8.98 22.28 -22.82
CA TRP A 82 -8.20 21.36 -21.99
C TRP A 82 -9.07 20.49 -21.08
N LYS A 83 -10.17 21.04 -20.53
CA LYS A 83 -11.19 20.28 -19.78
C LYS A 83 -11.87 19.24 -20.67
N SER A 84 -12.34 19.63 -21.86
CA SER A 84 -12.97 18.70 -22.82
C SER A 84 -12.01 17.62 -23.30
N LEU A 85 -10.74 17.97 -23.55
CA LEU A 85 -9.72 17.03 -24.00
C LEU A 85 -9.41 16.00 -22.91
N THR A 86 -9.29 16.45 -21.66
CA THR A 86 -9.13 15.56 -20.49
C THR A 86 -10.29 14.57 -20.42
N TYR A 87 -11.54 15.04 -20.43
CA TYR A 87 -12.72 14.18 -20.34
C TYR A 87 -12.77 13.14 -21.47
N LEU A 88 -12.53 13.57 -22.71
CA LEU A 88 -12.54 12.66 -23.86
C LEU A 88 -11.42 11.62 -23.79
N GLN A 89 -10.22 12.02 -23.38
CA GLN A 89 -9.08 11.11 -23.23
C GLN A 89 -9.29 10.09 -22.12
N ILE A 90 -9.97 10.46 -21.03
CA ILE A 90 -10.41 9.50 -20.01
C ILE A 90 -11.35 8.45 -20.62
N ARG A 91 -12.36 8.87 -21.39
CA ARG A 91 -13.29 7.93 -22.08
C ARG A 91 -12.56 7.00 -23.06
N LEU A 92 -11.49 7.49 -23.68
CA LEU A 92 -10.65 6.73 -24.60
C LEU A 92 -9.59 5.85 -23.88
N ASN A 93 -9.57 5.81 -22.54
CA ASN A 93 -8.53 5.17 -21.72
C ASN A 93 -7.09 5.66 -22.01
N LYS A 94 -6.96 6.88 -22.55
CA LYS A 94 -5.68 7.56 -22.81
C LYS A 94 -5.23 8.31 -21.56
N HIS A 95 -4.93 7.55 -20.51
CA HIS A 95 -4.70 8.11 -19.17
C HIS A 95 -3.49 9.05 -19.08
N ASN A 96 -2.40 8.80 -19.82
CA ASN A 96 -1.21 9.67 -19.80
C ASN A 96 -1.50 11.02 -20.44
N GLU A 97 -2.20 11.01 -21.57
CA GLU A 97 -2.62 12.20 -22.30
C GLU A 97 -3.64 12.99 -21.48
N ALA A 98 -4.60 12.31 -20.84
CA ALA A 98 -5.54 12.95 -19.92
C ALA A 98 -4.82 13.67 -18.77
N ILE A 99 -3.77 13.08 -18.20
CA ILE A 99 -2.95 13.74 -17.17
C ILE A 99 -2.24 14.98 -17.72
N GLN A 100 -1.77 14.96 -18.97
CA GLN A 100 -1.17 16.15 -19.59
C GLN A 100 -2.21 17.26 -19.80
N SER A 101 -3.39 16.90 -20.29
CA SER A 101 -4.50 17.82 -20.54
C SER A 101 -5.05 18.44 -19.25
N VAL A 102 -5.22 17.66 -18.18
CA VAL A 102 -5.72 18.19 -16.90
C VAL A 102 -4.71 19.14 -16.27
N ARG A 103 -3.41 18.82 -16.33
CA ARG A 103 -2.34 19.73 -15.88
C ARG A 103 -2.32 21.04 -16.65
N LYS A 104 -2.64 21.01 -17.94
CA LYS A 104 -2.82 22.24 -18.73
C LYS A 104 -4.02 23.05 -18.26
N ALA A 105 -5.14 22.39 -17.96
CA ALA A 105 -6.30 23.06 -17.38
C ALA A 105 -5.99 23.67 -16.00
N GLU A 106 -5.25 22.94 -15.14
CA GLU A 106 -4.82 23.43 -13.82
C GLU A 106 -3.89 24.64 -13.90
N GLN A 107 -3.00 24.68 -14.91
CA GLN A 107 -2.15 25.86 -15.15
C GLN A 107 -2.97 27.11 -15.47
N LEU A 108 -4.14 26.95 -16.09
CA LEU A 108 -5.05 28.05 -16.45
C LEU A 108 -6.02 28.42 -15.33
N ALA A 109 -6.34 27.49 -14.43
CA ALA A 109 -7.19 27.71 -13.26
C ALA A 109 -6.59 27.00 -12.03
N PRO A 110 -5.54 27.56 -11.41
CA PRO A 110 -4.84 26.92 -10.29
C PRO A 110 -5.68 26.86 -9.01
N GLU A 111 -6.76 27.64 -8.94
CA GLU A 111 -7.72 27.67 -7.83
C GLU A 111 -8.80 26.58 -7.95
N ASP A 112 -8.91 25.93 -9.11
CA ASP A 112 -9.93 24.91 -9.36
C ASP A 112 -9.49 23.55 -8.81
N ASP A 113 -9.85 23.29 -7.55
CA ASP A 113 -9.52 22.05 -6.85
C ASP A 113 -10.15 20.79 -7.49
N GLN A 114 -11.20 20.93 -8.29
CA GLN A 114 -11.80 19.80 -9.01
C GLN A 114 -10.84 19.24 -10.07
N LEU A 115 -10.06 20.10 -10.73
CA LEU A 115 -9.04 19.68 -11.69
C LEU A 115 -7.93 18.88 -11.02
N LYS A 116 -7.42 19.38 -9.88
CA LYS A 116 -6.40 18.68 -9.07
C LYS A 116 -6.92 17.33 -8.58
N LEU A 117 -8.19 17.28 -8.16
CA LEU A 117 -8.82 16.04 -7.73
C LEU A 117 -8.87 15.02 -8.89
N GLN A 118 -9.20 15.48 -10.10
CA GLN A 118 -9.21 14.66 -11.30
C GLN A 118 -7.81 14.12 -11.63
N GLU A 119 -6.76 14.94 -11.54
CA GLU A 119 -5.37 14.47 -11.70
C GLU A 119 -5.03 13.36 -10.69
N ALA A 120 -5.36 13.58 -9.41
CA ALA A 120 -5.07 12.63 -8.34
C ALA A 120 -5.72 11.25 -8.60
N TYR A 121 -6.98 11.23 -9.08
CA TYR A 121 -7.64 9.98 -9.46
C TYR A 121 -7.02 9.31 -10.68
N LEU A 122 -6.62 10.07 -11.71
CA LEU A 122 -5.95 9.52 -12.88
C LEU A 122 -4.61 8.88 -12.52
N LEU A 123 -3.82 9.53 -11.66
CA LEU A 123 -2.57 8.99 -11.13
C LEU A 123 -2.81 7.70 -10.34
N ASN A 124 -3.83 7.67 -9.48
CA ASN A 124 -4.19 6.49 -8.71
C ASN A 124 -4.60 5.31 -9.63
N GLN A 125 -5.41 5.57 -10.66
CA GLN A 125 -5.80 4.55 -11.65
C GLN A 125 -4.59 3.95 -12.39
N GLN A 126 -3.52 4.73 -12.60
CA GLN A 126 -2.26 4.26 -13.16
C GLN A 126 -1.31 3.60 -12.14
N LYS A 127 -1.77 3.33 -10.91
CA LYS A 127 -0.96 2.83 -9.78
C LYS A 127 0.18 3.76 -9.36
N ARG A 128 0.13 5.04 -9.76
CA ARG A 128 1.09 6.09 -9.36
C ARG A 128 0.69 6.67 -8.00
N ASN A 129 0.49 5.77 -7.02
CA ASN A 129 -0.13 6.05 -5.74
C ASN A 129 0.65 7.08 -4.91
N LYS A 130 1.98 7.11 -5.03
CA LYS A 130 2.82 8.10 -4.33
C LYS A 130 2.54 9.52 -4.81
N GLU A 131 2.40 9.72 -6.12
CA GLU A 131 2.10 11.04 -6.70
C GLU A 131 0.65 11.45 -6.37
N ALA A 132 -0.30 10.53 -6.56
CA ALA A 132 -1.70 10.75 -6.21
C ALA A 132 -1.88 11.14 -4.74
N LEU A 133 -1.17 10.46 -3.82
CA LEU A 133 -1.25 10.70 -2.38
C LEU A 133 -0.81 12.11 -2.00
N VAL A 134 0.18 12.69 -2.69
CA VAL A 134 0.60 14.08 -2.43
C VAL A 134 -0.54 15.04 -2.74
N ILE A 135 -1.21 14.86 -3.89
CA ILE A 135 -2.32 15.72 -4.29
C ILE A 135 -3.52 15.55 -3.36
N PHE A 136 -3.92 14.30 -3.05
CA PHE A 136 -5.00 14.04 -2.10
C PHE A 136 -4.73 14.62 -0.70
N LYS A 137 -3.48 14.61 -0.22
CA LYS A 137 -3.12 15.28 1.04
C LYS A 137 -3.34 16.78 0.97
N ASN A 138 -2.92 17.42 -0.11
CA ASN A 138 -3.12 18.86 -0.28
C ASN A 138 -4.62 19.21 -0.36
N LEU A 139 -5.42 18.40 -1.04
CA LEU A 139 -6.87 18.59 -1.16
C LEU A 139 -7.67 18.22 0.08
N SER A 140 -7.08 17.51 1.06
CA SER A 140 -7.75 17.14 2.31
C SER A 140 -8.16 18.33 3.18
N THR A 141 -7.63 19.53 2.87
CA THR A 141 -7.94 20.81 3.50
C THR A 141 -8.57 21.80 2.50
N SER A 142 -9.13 21.33 1.38
CA SER A 142 -9.85 22.17 0.42
C SER A 142 -11.01 22.91 1.11
N SER A 143 -11.35 24.10 0.59
CA SER A 143 -12.53 24.85 1.03
C SER A 143 -13.84 24.17 0.60
N ASP A 144 -13.79 23.35 -0.45
CA ASP A 144 -14.92 22.51 -0.85
C ASP A 144 -14.98 21.26 0.04
N ALA A 145 -16.06 21.13 0.80
CA ALA A 145 -16.23 20.06 1.78
C ALA A 145 -16.31 18.67 1.13
N GLU A 146 -16.86 18.56 -0.08
CA GLU A 146 -16.98 17.29 -0.79
C GLU A 146 -15.61 16.84 -1.32
N ILE A 147 -14.84 17.75 -1.90
CA ILE A 147 -13.46 17.49 -2.36
C ILE A 147 -12.58 17.11 -1.17
N ALA A 148 -12.69 17.83 -0.04
CA ALA A 148 -11.95 17.53 1.17
C ALA A 148 -12.28 16.12 1.69
N ALA A 149 -13.56 15.75 1.77
CA ALA A 149 -14.00 14.43 2.22
C ALA A 149 -13.50 13.29 1.30
N LYS A 150 -13.67 13.45 -0.03
CA LYS A 150 -13.17 12.50 -1.04
C LYS A 150 -11.65 12.30 -0.92
N SER A 151 -10.92 13.39 -0.73
CA SER A 151 -9.47 13.39 -0.61
C SER A 151 -9.00 12.75 0.70
N GLN A 152 -9.65 13.03 1.83
CA GLN A 152 -9.37 12.38 3.11
C GLN A 152 -9.58 10.86 3.03
N GLN A 153 -10.68 10.41 2.42
CA GLN A 153 -10.93 8.99 2.21
C GLN A 153 -9.85 8.36 1.31
N ALA A 154 -9.45 9.02 0.22
CA ALA A 154 -8.38 8.55 -0.63
C ALA A 154 -7.04 8.47 0.11
N VAL A 155 -6.72 9.45 0.95
CA VAL A 155 -5.54 9.42 1.83
C VAL A 155 -5.62 8.21 2.76
N GLN A 156 -6.75 7.93 3.40
CA GLN A 156 -6.89 6.76 4.28
C GLN A 156 -6.67 5.44 3.52
N ASN A 157 -7.31 5.28 2.36
CA ASN A 157 -7.18 4.07 1.53
C ASN A 157 -5.73 3.85 1.07
N LEU A 158 -5.05 4.91 0.64
CA LEU A 158 -3.67 4.85 0.16
C LEU A 158 -2.63 4.80 1.29
N SER A 159 -2.94 5.37 2.46
CA SER A 159 -2.06 5.37 3.64
C SER A 159 -2.19 4.09 4.47
N GLY A 160 -3.36 3.44 4.48
CA GLY A 160 -3.55 2.11 5.08
C GLY A 160 -2.72 1.01 4.39
N SER A 161 -2.33 1.25 3.13
CA SER A 161 -1.38 0.42 2.38
C SER A 161 0.08 0.88 2.56
N SER A 162 0.34 1.95 3.30
CA SER A 162 1.69 2.47 3.52
C SER A 162 2.26 1.91 4.81
N VAL A 163 3.34 1.13 4.69
CA VAL A 163 4.07 0.63 5.86
C VAL A 163 4.55 1.84 6.69
N PRO A 164 4.20 1.93 8.00
CA PRO A 164 4.58 3.05 8.84
C PRO A 164 6.08 3.28 8.83
N SER A 165 6.52 4.54 8.86
CA SER A 165 7.96 4.89 8.82
C SER A 165 8.77 4.30 9.98
N THR A 166 8.12 3.98 11.10
CA THR A 166 8.72 3.34 12.28
C THR A 166 7.94 2.11 12.70
N PHE A 167 8.61 1.14 13.30
CA PHE A 167 7.98 -0.04 13.90
C PHE A 167 8.51 -0.29 15.31
N LYS A 168 7.70 -1.04 16.07
CA LYS A 168 8.05 -1.59 17.38
C LYS A 168 7.47 -2.99 17.47
N ASP A 169 8.24 -3.94 17.97
CA ASP A 169 7.78 -5.31 18.18
C ASP A 169 8.35 -5.93 19.46
N VAL A 170 7.62 -6.92 19.96
CA VAL A 170 7.99 -7.74 21.11
C VAL A 170 7.66 -9.18 20.75
N TYR A 171 8.65 -10.05 20.80
CA TYR A 171 8.54 -11.50 20.66
C TYR A 171 8.78 -12.14 22.02
N PHE A 172 7.81 -12.90 22.50
CA PHE A 172 7.88 -13.63 23.77
C PHE A 172 7.20 -15.00 23.59
N ALA A 173 7.99 -16.07 23.69
CA ALA A 173 7.53 -17.43 23.40
C ALA A 173 8.08 -18.43 24.41
N PRO A 174 7.62 -18.41 25.68
CA PRO A 174 8.08 -19.34 26.68
C PRO A 174 7.73 -20.78 26.28
N SER A 175 8.66 -21.70 26.51
CA SER A 175 8.50 -23.12 26.19
C SER A 175 8.97 -24.00 27.35
N TYR A 176 8.56 -25.27 27.31
CA TYR A 176 8.97 -26.29 28.26
C TYR A 176 9.52 -27.50 27.53
N GLU A 177 10.73 -27.93 27.89
CA GLU A 177 11.39 -29.09 27.34
C GLU A 177 11.37 -30.27 28.32
N SER A 178 10.54 -31.27 28.03
CA SER A 178 10.37 -32.45 28.89
C SER A 178 11.64 -33.31 29.02
N ARG A 179 12.55 -33.28 28.03
CA ARG A 179 13.81 -34.01 28.05
C ARG A 179 14.72 -33.54 29.19
N TYR A 180 14.67 -32.25 29.52
CA TYR A 180 15.55 -31.61 30.50
C TYR A 180 14.78 -31.09 31.72
N ASP A 181 13.45 -31.24 31.75
CA ASP A 181 12.55 -30.65 32.75
C ASP A 181 12.71 -29.12 32.81
N ASP A 182 13.02 -28.48 31.69
CA ASP A 182 13.47 -27.09 31.64
C ASP A 182 12.43 -26.14 31.05
N PHE A 183 12.28 -24.97 31.66
CA PHE A 183 11.50 -23.86 31.12
C PHE A 183 12.41 -22.83 30.48
N ILE A 184 12.18 -22.53 29.21
CA ILE A 184 12.95 -21.57 28.42
C ILE A 184 12.11 -20.30 28.22
N PHE A 185 12.71 -19.13 28.45
CA PHE A 185 12.05 -17.83 28.40
C PHE A 185 12.76 -16.89 27.41
N PRO A 186 12.47 -16.98 26.11
CA PRO A 186 13.03 -16.08 25.11
C PRO A 186 12.17 -14.80 25.02
N LEU A 187 12.82 -13.65 25.10
CA LEU A 187 12.21 -12.33 24.98
C LEU A 187 13.06 -11.44 24.06
N LYS A 188 12.49 -11.03 22.93
CA LYS A 188 13.14 -10.09 22.00
C LYS A 188 12.28 -8.87 21.77
N MET A 189 12.86 -7.69 21.88
CA MET A 189 12.20 -6.41 21.60
C MET A 189 12.97 -5.70 20.48
N ARG A 190 12.27 -5.11 19.51
CA ARG A 190 12.89 -4.27 18.48
C ARG A 190 12.16 -2.96 18.32
N TYR A 191 12.93 -1.93 17.98
CA TYR A 191 12.42 -0.63 17.57
C TYR A 191 13.25 -0.11 16.41
N GLY A 192 12.59 0.35 15.35
CA GLY A 192 13.30 0.72 14.14
C GLY A 192 12.50 1.51 13.12
N LYS A 193 13.10 1.69 11.95
CA LYS A 193 12.54 2.40 10.80
C LYS A 193 12.30 1.44 9.65
N ASN A 194 11.14 1.59 9.01
CA ASN A 194 10.87 0.98 7.71
C ASN A 194 11.35 1.91 6.60
N LEU A 195 12.04 1.34 5.64
CA LEU A 195 12.55 1.97 4.44
C LEU A 195 11.91 1.29 3.23
N ASP A 196 11.71 2.06 2.16
CA ASP A 196 11.17 1.57 0.89
C ASP A 196 9.87 0.74 1.04
N GLY A 197 8.93 1.27 1.82
CA GLY A 197 7.64 0.61 2.07
C GLY A 197 7.78 -0.70 2.86
N GLY A 198 8.76 -0.80 3.76
CA GLY A 198 8.97 -1.99 4.61
C GLY A 198 9.84 -3.07 3.97
N ARG A 199 10.36 -2.84 2.76
CA ARG A 199 11.32 -3.75 2.11
C ARG A 199 12.65 -3.78 2.81
N ALA A 200 13.09 -2.65 3.34
CA ALA A 200 14.28 -2.56 4.18
C ALA A 200 13.88 -2.09 5.58
N GLN A 201 14.54 -2.61 6.60
CA GLN A 201 14.37 -2.15 7.98
C GLN A 201 15.74 -1.99 8.63
N VAL A 202 15.86 -0.97 9.45
CA VAL A 202 17.00 -0.78 10.36
C VAL A 202 16.46 -0.57 11.76
N TYR A 203 17.04 -1.24 12.74
CA TYR A 203 16.47 -1.30 14.08
C TYR A 203 17.51 -1.50 15.16
N GLY A 204 17.20 -1.03 16.37
CA GLY A 204 17.85 -1.49 17.60
C GLY A 204 17.06 -2.66 18.18
N PHE A 205 17.76 -3.57 18.86
CA PHE A 205 17.12 -4.70 19.54
C PHE A 205 17.71 -4.99 20.92
N VAL A 206 16.87 -5.61 21.75
CA VAL A 206 17.26 -6.26 23.00
C VAL A 206 16.74 -7.70 22.93
N ASN A 207 17.60 -8.67 23.20
CA ASN A 207 17.26 -10.10 23.28
C ASN A 207 17.66 -10.63 24.65
N LEU A 208 16.75 -11.23 25.39
CA LEU A 208 16.95 -11.87 26.68
C LEU A 208 16.55 -13.34 26.54
N ASN A 209 17.49 -14.23 26.81
CA ASN A 209 17.24 -15.66 26.92
C ASN A 209 17.62 -16.11 28.33
N ARG A 210 16.77 -16.94 28.93
CA ARG A 210 17.00 -17.53 30.26
C ARG A 210 16.27 -18.86 30.35
N ASP A 211 16.91 -19.82 31.00
CA ASP A 211 16.28 -21.09 31.36
C ASP A 211 16.35 -21.35 32.88
N THR A 212 15.74 -22.45 33.32
CA THR A 212 15.60 -22.80 34.74
C THR A 212 16.60 -23.84 35.24
N LYS A 213 17.27 -24.57 34.34
CA LYS A 213 18.09 -25.73 34.68
C LYS A 213 19.58 -25.52 34.48
N SER A 214 19.99 -24.57 33.64
CA SER A 214 21.37 -24.19 33.43
C SER A 214 21.99 -23.66 34.72
N LYS A 215 23.21 -24.13 35.01
CA LYS A 215 23.97 -23.80 36.23
C LYS A 215 25.33 -23.26 35.86
N GLY A 216 25.69 -22.13 36.45
CA GLY A 216 27.03 -21.57 36.36
C GLY A 216 27.98 -22.10 37.43
N GLY A 217 29.26 -21.71 37.35
CA GLY A 217 30.29 -22.01 38.34
C GLY A 217 31.48 -22.80 37.76
N VAL A 218 32.23 -23.49 38.62
CA VAL A 218 33.49 -24.18 38.25
C VAL A 218 33.27 -25.30 37.22
N ARG A 219 32.08 -25.92 37.22
CA ARG A 219 31.64 -26.91 36.22
C ARG A 219 30.26 -26.50 35.71
N PRO A 220 30.19 -25.61 34.70
CA PRO A 220 28.92 -25.12 34.20
C PRO A 220 28.17 -26.21 33.42
N GLU A 221 26.85 -26.25 33.59
CA GLU A 221 25.92 -27.10 32.85
C GLU A 221 24.97 -26.18 32.09
N ILE A 222 25.01 -26.22 30.76
CA ILE A 222 24.30 -25.28 29.88
C ILE A 222 23.31 -26.07 29.04
N ILE A 223 22.02 -25.83 29.24
CA ILE A 223 20.92 -26.44 28.48
C ILE A 223 20.46 -25.49 27.38
N ASP A 224 20.24 -24.21 27.73
CA ASP A 224 19.95 -23.14 26.77
C ASP A 224 20.78 -21.86 27.03
N GLU A 225 20.69 -20.91 26.11
CA GLU A 225 21.36 -19.63 26.24
C GLU A 225 20.81 -18.83 27.44
N ASN A 226 21.69 -18.43 28.34
CA ASN A 226 21.38 -17.53 29.46
C ASN A 226 22.14 -16.23 29.25
N ALA A 227 21.61 -15.34 28.42
CA ALA A 227 22.30 -14.12 28.04
C ALA A 227 21.33 -12.97 27.74
N VAL A 228 21.83 -11.75 27.92
CA VAL A 228 21.23 -10.54 27.35
C VAL A 228 22.08 -10.09 26.18
N THR A 229 21.46 -9.75 25.06
CA THR A 229 22.12 -9.21 23.87
C THR A 229 21.46 -7.90 23.48
N ILE A 230 22.27 -6.88 23.22
CA ILE A 230 21.80 -5.58 22.75
C ILE A 230 22.59 -5.22 21.50
N GLY A 231 21.90 -4.74 20.47
CA GLY A 231 22.57 -4.46 19.21
C GLY A 231 21.72 -3.70 18.21
N LEU A 232 22.27 -3.64 16.99
CA LEU A 232 21.65 -3.07 15.81
C LEU A 232 21.43 -4.18 14.79
N GLY A 233 20.31 -4.11 14.10
CA GLY A 233 19.97 -5.03 13.04
C GLY A 233 19.50 -4.31 11.78
N ALA A 234 19.67 -4.99 10.67
CA ALA A 234 19.05 -4.62 9.41
C ALA A 234 18.40 -5.86 8.79
N ASN A 235 17.26 -5.66 8.13
CA ASN A 235 16.67 -6.68 7.29
C ASN A 235 16.30 -6.11 5.91
N TYR A 236 16.32 -6.98 4.91
CA TYR A 236 16.00 -6.64 3.53
C TYR A 236 15.22 -7.77 2.88
N GLN A 237 14.15 -7.43 2.18
CA GLN A 237 13.36 -8.34 1.35
C GLN A 237 13.77 -8.17 -0.12
N PRO A 238 14.59 -9.08 -0.69
CA PRO A 238 15.13 -8.89 -2.02
C PRO A 238 14.07 -8.99 -3.13
N TRP A 239 13.04 -9.81 -2.93
CA TRP A 239 11.96 -10.03 -3.89
C TRP A 239 10.61 -9.62 -3.29
N GLN A 240 9.83 -8.83 -4.02
CA GLN A 240 8.47 -8.45 -3.59
C GLN A 240 7.47 -9.61 -3.72
N SER A 241 7.72 -10.53 -4.65
CA SER A 241 6.81 -11.66 -4.94
C SER A 241 6.99 -12.83 -3.98
N ILE A 242 8.04 -12.84 -3.16
CA ILE A 242 8.37 -13.93 -2.24
C ILE A 242 8.65 -13.33 -0.86
N PRO A 243 7.99 -13.79 0.21
CA PRO A 243 8.10 -13.18 1.52
C PRO A 243 9.34 -13.68 2.29
N ILE A 244 10.51 -13.57 1.66
CA ILE A 244 11.81 -13.95 2.25
C ILE A 244 12.61 -12.67 2.54
N ARG A 245 13.12 -12.58 3.77
CA ARG A 245 13.97 -11.50 4.27
C ARG A 245 15.34 -12.05 4.65
N ALA A 246 16.39 -11.42 4.14
CA ALA A 246 17.73 -11.56 4.71
C ALA A 246 17.88 -10.57 5.87
N TYR A 247 18.52 -10.98 6.95
CA TYR A 247 18.82 -10.10 8.09
C TYR A 247 20.24 -10.28 8.59
N LEU A 248 20.76 -9.22 9.20
CA LEU A 248 22.04 -9.20 9.90
C LEU A 248 21.86 -8.38 11.17
N GLU A 249 22.29 -8.94 12.30
CA GLU A 249 22.26 -8.34 13.63
C GLU A 249 23.67 -8.38 14.21
N VAL A 250 24.13 -7.24 14.71
CA VAL A 250 25.43 -7.08 15.35
C VAL A 250 25.24 -6.40 16.70
N GLY A 251 25.93 -6.87 17.73
CA GLY A 251 25.75 -6.34 19.08
C GLY A 251 26.73 -6.90 20.10
N GLY A 252 26.54 -6.48 21.33
CA GLY A 252 27.24 -7.02 22.49
C GLY A 252 26.31 -7.90 23.30
N SER A 253 26.85 -8.94 23.91
CA SER A 253 26.10 -9.80 24.80
C SER A 253 26.81 -10.09 26.09
N TYR A 254 26.00 -10.30 27.12
CA TYR A 254 26.42 -10.53 28.47
C TYR A 254 25.80 -11.82 29.00
N ASP A 255 26.65 -12.79 29.39
CA ASP A 255 26.23 -14.04 30.01
C ASP A 255 25.61 -13.76 31.40
N LEU A 256 24.43 -14.31 31.66
CA LEU A 256 23.69 -14.19 32.92
C LEU A 256 24.13 -15.23 33.97
N ILE A 257 24.86 -16.25 33.54
CA ILE A 257 25.42 -17.29 34.40
C ILE A 257 26.94 -17.35 34.23
N ASP A 258 27.65 -17.74 35.29
CA ASP A 258 29.10 -17.89 35.24
C ASP A 258 29.50 -19.13 34.44
N ARG A 259 30.12 -18.93 33.28
CA ARG A 259 30.56 -19.99 32.38
C ARG A 259 32.08 -20.22 32.43
N ASN A 260 32.76 -19.71 33.45
CA ASN A 260 34.23 -19.76 33.57
C ASN A 260 34.94 -19.14 32.35
N ARG A 261 34.42 -18.00 31.88
CA ARG A 261 34.92 -17.21 30.75
C ARG A 261 34.54 -15.74 30.92
N ASP A 262 35.04 -14.86 30.05
CA ASP A 262 34.56 -13.48 30.00
C ASP A 262 33.05 -13.43 29.73
N LYS A 263 32.33 -12.67 30.54
CA LYS A 263 30.87 -12.54 30.46
C LYS A 263 30.45 -11.74 29.24
N PHE A 264 31.30 -10.83 28.77
CA PHE A 264 31.01 -10.03 27.59
C PHE A 264 31.53 -10.70 26.31
N ARG A 265 30.70 -10.70 25.26
CA ARG A 265 31.08 -11.20 23.93
C ARG A 265 30.43 -10.38 22.82
N GLU A 266 31.14 -10.27 21.71
CA GLU A 266 30.58 -9.79 20.45
C GLU A 266 29.57 -10.81 19.90
N SER A 267 28.49 -10.31 19.30
CA SER A 267 27.40 -11.11 18.75
C SER A 267 27.14 -10.69 17.32
N VAL A 268 27.34 -11.60 16.37
CA VAL A 268 26.94 -11.43 14.97
C VAL A 268 26.00 -12.58 14.62
N VAL A 269 24.79 -12.22 14.17
CA VAL A 269 23.76 -13.15 13.74
C VAL A 269 23.29 -12.74 12.36
N GLY A 270 23.44 -13.61 11.38
CA GLY A 270 22.99 -13.37 10.02
C GLY A 270 22.19 -14.54 9.51
N GLY A 271 21.12 -14.27 8.77
CA GLY A 271 20.26 -15.34 8.28
C GLY A 271 19.25 -14.92 7.24
N VAL A 272 18.48 -15.89 6.79
CA VAL A 272 17.29 -15.69 5.95
C VAL A 272 16.08 -16.20 6.69
N THR A 273 15.03 -15.40 6.74
CA THR A 273 13.74 -15.76 7.30
C THR A 273 12.64 -15.62 6.26
N GLY A 274 11.79 -16.63 6.13
CA GLY A 274 10.59 -16.59 5.31
C GLY A 274 9.36 -16.65 6.20
N TYR A 275 8.37 -15.80 5.92
CA TYR A 275 7.07 -15.87 6.60
C TYR A 275 5.95 -15.61 5.60
N GLN A 276 5.17 -16.64 5.31
CA GLN A 276 3.94 -16.50 4.53
C GLN A 276 2.77 -16.98 5.39
N GLU A 277 1.81 -16.09 5.63
CA GLU A 277 0.50 -16.45 6.14
C GLU A 277 -0.41 -16.70 4.94
N TRP A 278 -1.14 -17.81 4.96
CA TRP A 278 -2.29 -18.02 4.11
C TRP A 278 -3.53 -17.99 4.99
N TYR A 279 -4.33 -16.95 4.82
CA TYR A 279 -5.67 -16.89 5.37
C TYR A 279 -6.62 -17.54 4.37
N ALA A 280 -7.36 -18.58 4.80
CA ALA A 280 -8.62 -18.86 4.16
C ALA A 280 -9.53 -17.66 4.46
N ASN A 281 -9.71 -16.77 3.47
CA ASN A 281 -10.58 -15.60 3.61
C ASN A 281 -11.84 -15.79 2.77
N PRO A 282 -12.70 -16.77 3.09
CA PRO A 282 -13.97 -16.92 2.38
C PRO A 282 -14.81 -15.66 2.61
N ALA A 283 -15.63 -15.31 1.61
CA ALA A 283 -16.57 -14.21 1.71
C ALA A 283 -17.40 -14.33 3.00
N ILE A 284 -17.76 -13.20 3.62
CA ILE A 284 -18.41 -13.14 4.94
C ILE A 284 -19.64 -14.08 5.03
N GLU A 285 -20.36 -14.26 3.92
CA GLU A 285 -21.53 -15.14 3.81
C GLU A 285 -21.22 -16.66 3.85
N GLN A 286 -19.96 -17.05 3.70
CA GLN A 286 -19.49 -18.44 3.71
C GLN A 286 -18.63 -18.77 4.94
N ARG A 287 -18.39 -17.80 5.82
CA ARG A 287 -17.66 -18.00 7.07
C ARG A 287 -18.52 -18.81 8.04
N THR A 288 -18.04 -19.98 8.42
CA THR A 288 -18.53 -20.74 9.57
C THR A 288 -17.46 -20.75 10.65
N ILE A 289 -17.82 -21.03 11.91
CA ILE A 289 -16.87 -21.15 13.03
C ILE A 289 -15.83 -22.28 12.84
N TRP A 290 -15.93 -23.07 11.77
CA TRP A 290 -15.07 -24.23 11.45
C TRP A 290 -14.26 -24.05 10.16
N ASN A 291 -14.34 -22.89 9.48
CA ASN A 291 -13.69 -22.64 8.19
C ASN A 291 -12.55 -21.60 8.25
N ASP A 292 -12.23 -21.09 9.43
CA ASP A 292 -11.08 -20.21 9.65
C ASP A 292 -9.80 -21.04 9.83
N TYR A 293 -9.29 -21.60 8.73
CA TYR A 293 -7.98 -22.24 8.73
C TYR A 293 -6.91 -21.17 8.42
N PHE A 294 -5.93 -21.06 9.31
CA PHE A 294 -4.70 -20.33 9.06
C PHE A 294 -3.56 -21.34 8.91
N THR A 295 -2.72 -21.14 7.90
CA THR A 295 -1.46 -21.86 7.75
C THR A 295 -0.36 -20.84 7.64
N ASP A 296 0.70 -21.01 8.42
CA ASP A 296 1.94 -20.28 8.33
C ASP A 296 3.09 -21.19 7.85
N LEU A 297 3.92 -20.66 6.94
CA LEU A 297 5.21 -21.26 6.64
C LEU A 297 6.30 -20.34 7.20
N TYR A 298 6.96 -20.82 8.25
CA TYR A 298 8.11 -20.17 8.85
C TYR A 298 9.38 -20.99 8.59
N GLY A 299 10.42 -20.34 8.11
CA GLY A 299 11.75 -20.90 8.01
C GLY A 299 12.80 -19.87 8.41
N ASN A 300 13.81 -20.27 9.17
CA ASN A 300 14.96 -19.44 9.52
C ASN A 300 16.24 -20.27 9.39
N VAL A 301 17.20 -19.77 8.63
CA VAL A 301 18.57 -20.32 8.57
C VAL A 301 19.50 -19.21 8.98
N ALA A 302 20.25 -19.42 10.07
CA ALA A 302 21.11 -18.40 10.65
C ALA A 302 22.47 -18.96 11.09
N SER A 303 23.50 -18.12 10.97
CA SER A 303 24.83 -18.36 11.53
C SER A 303 25.03 -17.44 12.74
N TYR A 304 25.66 -17.98 13.78
CA TYR A 304 25.89 -17.31 15.06
C TYR A 304 27.39 -17.33 15.36
N SER A 305 28.04 -16.16 15.46
CA SER A 305 29.47 -16.07 15.78
C SER A 305 29.84 -16.57 17.19
N ARG A 306 28.84 -16.89 18.01
CA ARG A 306 28.99 -17.17 19.43
C ARG A 306 29.13 -18.65 19.77
N GLU A 307 28.67 -19.52 18.87
CA GLU A 307 28.68 -20.98 19.04
C GLU A 307 29.96 -21.64 18.52
N ASP A 308 30.86 -20.89 17.88
CA ASP A 308 32.18 -21.38 17.49
C ASP A 308 33.03 -21.59 18.75
N GLY A 309 33.03 -22.83 19.24
CA GLY A 309 33.98 -23.30 20.22
C GLY A 309 35.39 -23.22 19.62
N LYS A 310 36.27 -22.41 20.22
CA LYS A 310 37.70 -22.68 20.09
C LYS A 310 37.95 -24.04 20.75
N THR A 311 38.14 -25.06 19.93
CA THR A 311 38.74 -26.35 20.31
C THR A 311 40.12 -26.14 20.91
#